data_AF-A0A5N6ZR14-F1
#
_entry.id   AF-A0A5N6ZR14-F1
#
_cell.length_a   1.000
_cell.length_b   1.000
_cell.length_c   1.000
_cell.angle_alpha   90.00
_cell.angle_beta   90.00
_cell.angle_gamma   90.00
#
_symmetry.space_group_name_H-M   'P 1'
#
loop_
_entity.id
_entity.type
_entity.pdbx_description
1 polymer ?
#
loop_
_entity_poly.entity_id
_entity_poly.type
_entity_poly.pdbx_seq_one_letter_code
_entity_poly.pdbx_strand_id
1 'polypeptide(L)'
;MAQNAIGRLFRGQSSNTLRQSIGTLTQKRCYSSKNAIPTFSPTSSAELDQALNRFREELFIPFGLGTQQRRLMFRQKYADRLEEEPVSVSVGEDEEPFLLRPMDPQSRPTKKEIVDVITLMQTTKDWQNLVPFLSGLRMSHRVIKSDRWEWLVRRAGQADALGIILEAAKQSERTGLRLNNVDIVQRIFFELHRKAQRGEFKDPEVSKAFTLAKQFVSLMEAPEHIEHNLELDPKRKPFVIGTLLELSAARAINELGGNDEGGLVRSYAQRLLGSWSLSNFNRDAKNWHEVDHMLQEIVPIYNGMKLALKVNGISNDKAVAPGLKTRVNELGTLIANQKKAAPEKAVQRPTLGLEQSQLLHQG
;
A
#
# COMPACT_ATOMS: atom_id res chain seq x y z
N MET A 1 71.27 45.31 31.94
CA MET A 1 69.81 45.43 31.87
C MET A 1 69.19 44.49 32.88
N ALA A 2 68.34 45.04 33.76
CA ALA A 2 67.35 44.45 34.68
C ALA A 2 67.54 42.98 35.14
N GLN A 3 67.90 42.69 36.40
CA GLN A 3 67.17 42.80 37.68
C GLN A 3 66.59 41.45 38.19
N ASN A 4 67.28 40.96 39.23
CA ASN A 4 66.94 40.11 40.37
C ASN A 4 65.47 39.80 40.75
N ALA A 5 65.29 38.62 41.36
CA ALA A 5 64.71 38.34 42.71
C ALA A 5 63.82 37.06 42.70
N ILE A 6 64.24 35.93 43.29
CA ILE A 6 64.11 35.51 44.70
C ILE A 6 62.65 35.47 45.21
N GLY A 7 62.20 34.30 45.68
CA GLY A 7 61.09 34.21 46.64
C GLY A 7 60.38 32.86 46.76
N ARG A 8 60.80 32.02 47.71
CA ARG A 8 60.05 30.85 48.23
C ARG A 8 58.72 31.28 48.88
N LEU A 9 57.74 30.37 48.98
CA LEU A 9 57.01 30.07 50.23
C LEU A 9 56.05 28.85 50.10
N PHE A 10 55.89 28.15 51.22
CA PHE A 10 55.27 26.83 51.47
C PHE A 10 53.72 26.82 51.53
N ARG A 11 53.14 25.61 51.34
CA ARG A 11 51.96 24.95 52.00
C ARG A 11 50.98 24.38 50.96
N GLY A 12 50.39 23.20 51.10
CA GLY A 12 50.35 22.24 52.20
C GLY A 12 49.71 20.93 51.72
N GLN A 13 49.83 19.90 52.55
CA GLN A 13 49.20 18.59 52.37
C GLN A 13 47.67 18.70 52.45
N SER A 14 46.96 17.93 51.61
CA SER A 14 45.82 17.15 52.09
C SER A 14 45.52 15.98 51.15
N SER A 15 45.43 14.82 51.78
CA SER A 15 44.81 13.59 51.29
C SER A 15 43.37 13.82 50.86
N ASN A 16 42.95 13.22 49.74
CA ASN A 16 41.68 12.49 49.65
C ASN A 16 41.65 11.61 48.41
N THR A 17 41.70 10.31 48.67
CA THR A 17 41.17 9.24 47.83
C THR A 17 39.69 9.50 47.56
N LEU A 18 39.34 9.80 46.31
CA LEU A 18 37.95 9.71 45.86
C LEU A 18 37.85 8.74 44.70
N ARG A 19 37.26 7.59 45.04
CA ARG A 19 36.64 6.61 44.13
C ARG A 19 36.03 7.35 42.93
N GLN A 20 36.51 7.04 41.73
CA GLN A 20 35.71 7.23 40.53
C GLN A 20 34.52 6.28 40.64
N SER A 21 33.41 6.79 41.17
CA SER A 21 32.11 6.15 40.99
C SER A 21 31.84 6.11 39.50
N ILE A 22 31.78 4.89 38.96
CA ILE A 22 31.17 4.61 37.66
C ILE A 22 29.67 4.85 37.84
N GLY A 23 29.29 6.12 37.83
CA GLY A 23 27.93 6.58 37.94
C GLY A 23 27.22 6.36 36.62
N THR A 24 26.19 5.52 36.67
CA THR A 24 24.99 5.58 35.84
C THR A 24 25.24 5.58 34.33
N LEU A 25 25.01 4.41 33.71
CA LEU A 25 24.50 4.31 32.34
C LEU A 25 23.25 5.19 32.24
N THR A 26 23.47 6.48 31.97
CA THR A 26 22.41 7.42 31.66
C THR A 26 21.85 6.95 30.33
N GLN A 27 20.71 6.26 30.38
CA GLN A 27 19.89 5.99 29.21
C GLN A 27 19.68 7.32 28.50
N LYS A 28 20.47 7.59 27.46
CA LYS A 28 20.10 8.60 26.48
C LYS A 28 18.82 8.10 25.85
N ARG A 29 17.68 8.67 26.27
CA ARG A 29 16.37 8.48 25.66
C ARG A 29 16.46 8.92 24.21
N CYS A 30 16.84 8.00 23.32
CA CYS A 30 16.66 8.20 21.90
C CYS A 30 15.19 7.89 21.61
N TYR A 31 14.29 8.83 21.94
CA TYR A 31 13.04 8.91 21.19
C TYR A 31 13.43 9.31 19.78
N SER A 32 13.76 8.30 18.98
CA SER A 32 13.77 8.41 17.54
C SER A 32 12.31 8.48 17.15
N SER A 33 11.71 9.66 17.31
CA SER A 33 10.33 10.02 16.99
C SER A 33 9.99 9.89 15.49
N LYS A 34 10.74 9.07 14.75
CA LYS A 34 10.51 8.76 13.34
C LYS A 34 10.00 7.33 13.11
N ASN A 35 10.17 6.39 14.04
CA ASN A 35 9.67 5.01 13.88
C ASN A 35 9.27 4.41 15.24
N ALA A 36 8.09 4.74 15.75
CA ALA A 36 7.52 4.05 16.90
C ALA A 36 7.34 2.55 16.59
N ILE A 37 7.70 1.69 17.55
CA ILE A 37 7.57 0.24 17.39
C ILE A 37 6.08 -0.13 17.31
N PRO A 38 5.62 -0.81 16.25
CA PRO A 38 4.21 -1.00 15.96
C PRO A 38 3.53 -1.95 16.95
N THR A 39 2.42 -1.51 17.54
CA THR A 39 1.51 -2.33 18.35
C THR A 39 0.40 -2.92 17.46
N PHE A 40 -0.14 -4.06 17.88
CA PHE A 40 -1.19 -4.78 17.14
C PHE A 40 -2.44 -4.92 18.01
N SER A 41 -3.61 -4.71 17.41
CA SER A 41 -4.88 -4.96 18.06
C SER A 41 -5.24 -6.45 17.99
N PRO A 42 -6.00 -6.99 18.97
CA PRO A 42 -6.40 -8.40 18.95
C PRO A 42 -7.19 -8.76 17.68
N THR A 43 -6.74 -9.81 17.00
CA THR A 43 -7.31 -10.24 15.71
C THR A 43 -8.40 -11.28 15.89
N SER A 44 -8.94 -11.78 14.78
CA SER A 44 -9.97 -12.82 14.75
C SER A 44 -9.44 -14.22 15.07
N SER A 45 -8.12 -14.45 14.99
CA SER A 45 -7.51 -15.76 15.20
C SER A 45 -6.26 -15.68 16.05
N ALA A 46 -6.13 -16.62 17.00
CA ALA A 46 -4.95 -16.72 17.86
C ALA A 46 -3.66 -16.98 17.05
N GLU A 47 -3.77 -17.66 15.90
CA GLU A 47 -2.65 -17.90 15.00
C GLU A 47 -2.10 -16.60 14.41
N LEU A 48 -2.98 -15.69 13.97
CA LEU A 48 -2.58 -14.38 13.46
C LEU A 48 -1.96 -13.51 14.57
N ASP A 49 -2.53 -13.52 15.77
CA ASP A 49 -1.96 -12.80 16.92
C ASP A 49 -0.55 -13.31 17.26
N GLN A 50 -0.35 -14.64 17.29
CA GLN A 50 0.96 -15.25 17.51
C GLN A 50 1.95 -14.86 16.41
N ALA A 51 1.53 -14.90 15.15
CA ALA A 51 2.40 -14.55 14.03
C ALA A 51 2.78 -13.06 14.07
N LEU A 52 1.83 -12.15 14.33
CA LEU A 52 2.10 -10.72 14.50
C LEU A 52 3.03 -10.44 15.68
N ASN A 53 2.81 -11.10 16.82
CA ASN A 53 3.65 -10.97 18.01
C ASN A 53 5.06 -11.48 17.75
N ARG A 54 5.23 -12.59 17.03
CA ARG A 54 6.55 -13.07 16.62
C ARG A 54 7.29 -12.02 15.78
N PHE A 55 6.62 -11.39 14.82
CA PHE A 55 7.21 -10.27 14.07
C PHE A 55 7.56 -9.07 14.96
N ARG A 56 6.69 -8.72 15.92
CA ARG A 56 6.96 -7.65 16.89
C ARG A 56 8.21 -7.94 17.71
N GLU A 57 8.28 -9.09 18.35
CA GLU A 57 9.36 -9.46 19.26
C GLU A 57 10.69 -9.75 18.57
N GLU A 58 10.69 -10.48 17.46
CA GLU A 58 11.91 -10.99 16.83
C GLU A 58 12.46 -10.07 15.73
N LEU A 59 11.63 -9.18 15.18
CA LEU A 59 12.04 -8.30 14.09
C LEU A 59 11.84 -6.82 14.41
N PHE A 60 10.65 -6.39 14.83
CA PHE A 60 10.38 -4.96 14.96
C PHE A 60 11.05 -4.35 16.18
N ILE A 61 10.94 -4.96 17.36
CA ILE A 61 11.61 -4.47 18.57
C ILE A 61 13.13 -4.39 18.36
N PRO A 62 13.84 -5.47 17.95
CA PRO A 62 15.29 -5.40 17.80
C PRO A 62 15.77 -4.34 16.82
N PHE A 63 14.98 -4.03 15.78
CA PHE A 63 15.31 -2.98 14.80
C PHE A 63 14.85 -1.57 15.20
N GLY A 64 13.88 -1.45 16.10
CA GLY A 64 13.50 -0.18 16.73
C GLY A 64 14.47 0.24 17.85
N LEU A 65 15.20 -0.71 18.44
CA LEU A 65 16.21 -0.45 19.45
C LEU A 65 17.47 0.22 18.88
N GLY A 66 18.21 0.91 19.76
CA GLY A 66 19.49 1.51 19.40
C GLY A 66 20.53 0.48 18.98
N THR A 67 21.50 0.88 18.15
CA THR A 67 22.52 -0.04 17.61
C THR A 67 23.31 -0.79 18.70
N GLN A 68 23.53 -0.17 19.86
CA GLN A 68 24.21 -0.80 20.99
C GLN A 68 23.37 -1.91 21.62
N GLN A 69 22.09 -1.64 21.93
CA GLN A 69 21.14 -2.61 22.48
C GLN A 69 20.94 -3.78 21.52
N ARG A 70 20.75 -3.50 20.23
CA ARG A 70 20.65 -4.53 19.19
C ARG A 70 21.90 -5.42 19.11
N ARG A 71 23.10 -4.86 19.33
CA ARG A 71 24.35 -5.64 19.35
C ARG A 71 24.45 -6.55 20.59
N LEU A 72 23.86 -6.17 21.72
CA LEU A 72 23.80 -7.02 22.91
C LEU A 72 22.95 -8.26 22.64
N MET A 73 21.82 -8.10 21.96
CA MET A 73 20.92 -9.22 21.64
C MET A 73 21.52 -10.22 20.65
N PHE A 74 22.18 -9.75 19.58
CA PHE A 74 22.57 -10.62 18.45
C PHE A 74 24.03 -11.12 18.47
N ARG A 75 24.87 -10.68 19.42
CA ARG A 75 26.27 -11.13 19.47
C ARG A 75 26.45 -12.18 20.54
N GLN A 76 26.91 -13.37 20.14
CA GLN A 76 27.14 -14.50 21.05
C GLN A 76 27.98 -14.15 22.27
N LYS A 77 29.00 -13.30 22.13
CA LYS A 77 29.87 -12.88 23.25
C LYS A 77 29.16 -12.12 24.38
N TYR A 78 27.92 -11.68 24.15
CA TYR A 78 27.11 -11.00 25.16
C TYR A 78 25.93 -11.86 25.63
N ALA A 79 25.79 -13.09 25.11
CA ALA A 79 24.66 -13.96 25.43
C ALA A 79 24.63 -14.31 26.92
N ASP A 80 25.71 -14.91 27.43
CA ASP A 80 25.85 -15.32 28.83
C ASP A 80 25.62 -14.13 29.79
N ARG A 81 26.20 -12.97 29.47
CA ARG A 81 26.02 -11.75 30.27
C ARG A 81 24.56 -11.29 30.29
N LEU A 82 23.85 -11.40 29.17
CA LEU A 82 22.47 -10.94 29.08
C LEU A 82 21.50 -11.91 29.78
N GLU A 83 21.88 -13.19 29.89
CA GLU A 83 21.16 -14.18 30.70
C GLU A 83 21.37 -13.97 32.21
N GLU A 84 22.60 -13.63 32.62
CA GLU A 84 22.92 -13.33 34.01
C GLU A 84 22.37 -11.97 34.48
N GLU A 85 22.49 -10.93 33.64
CA GLU A 85 22.06 -9.55 33.93
C GLU A 85 21.08 -9.05 32.85
N PRO A 86 19.78 -9.39 32.93
CA PRO A 86 18.80 -8.98 31.94
C PRO A 86 18.64 -7.46 31.93
N VAL A 87 18.80 -6.86 30.76
CA VAL A 87 18.65 -5.42 30.56
C VAL A 87 17.21 -5.14 30.14
N SER A 88 16.50 -4.29 30.88
CA SER A 88 15.18 -3.80 30.47
C SER A 88 15.29 -2.50 29.66
N VAL A 89 14.47 -2.39 28.62
CA VAL A 89 14.35 -1.20 27.79
C VAL A 89 12.88 -0.88 27.58
N SER A 90 12.50 0.39 27.74
CA SER A 90 11.15 0.85 27.41
C SER A 90 10.96 0.92 25.89
N VAL A 91 9.90 0.27 25.41
CA VAL A 91 9.56 0.09 24.00
C VAL A 91 8.20 0.71 23.70
N GLY A 92 8.08 1.35 22.53
CA GLY A 92 6.81 1.92 22.05
C GLY A 92 6.49 3.29 22.66
N GLU A 93 5.26 3.76 22.40
CA GLU A 93 4.75 5.04 22.92
C GLU A 93 4.35 4.93 24.41
N ASP A 94 3.89 3.75 24.84
CA ASP A 94 3.44 3.48 26.21
C ASP A 94 4.58 3.10 27.19
N GLU A 95 5.83 3.22 26.77
CA GLU A 95 7.04 2.88 27.55
C GLU A 95 7.05 1.45 28.11
N GLU A 96 6.45 0.49 27.39
CA GLU A 96 6.34 -0.92 27.77
C GLU A 96 7.74 -1.50 28.09
N PRO A 97 7.98 -2.07 29.29
CA PRO A 97 9.26 -2.65 29.62
C PRO A 97 9.49 -3.95 28.83
N PHE A 98 10.49 -3.92 27.94
CA PHE A 98 10.93 -5.10 27.19
C PHE A 98 12.27 -5.60 27.72
N LEU A 99 12.33 -6.89 28.06
CA LEU A 99 13.55 -7.53 28.52
C LEU A 99 14.38 -8.00 27.32
N LEU A 100 15.59 -7.48 27.20
CA LEU A 100 16.52 -7.93 26.18
C LEU A 100 16.94 -9.37 26.47
N ARG A 101 16.83 -10.24 25.46
CA ARG A 101 17.27 -11.63 25.49
C ARG A 101 18.25 -11.91 24.36
N PRO A 102 19.18 -12.88 24.51
CA PRO A 102 19.99 -13.34 23.40
C PRO A 102 19.09 -13.83 22.26
N MET A 103 19.42 -13.47 21.02
CA MET A 103 18.67 -13.85 19.83
C MET A 103 19.62 -14.30 18.73
N ASP A 104 19.21 -15.32 17.99
CA ASP A 104 19.91 -15.76 16.78
C ASP A 104 19.53 -14.83 15.59
N PRO A 105 20.51 -14.22 14.90
CA PRO A 105 20.25 -13.51 13.66
C PRO A 105 19.55 -14.33 12.57
N GLN A 106 19.62 -15.67 12.60
CA GLN A 106 18.98 -16.53 11.59
C GLN A 106 17.54 -16.92 11.94
N SER A 107 17.13 -16.86 13.22
CA SER A 107 15.75 -17.20 13.63
C SER A 107 14.71 -16.16 13.22
N ARG A 108 15.17 -14.98 12.78
CA ARG A 108 14.31 -13.84 12.44
C ARG A 108 13.29 -14.17 11.35
N PRO A 109 12.09 -13.55 11.42
CA PRO A 109 11.07 -13.80 10.43
C PRO A 109 11.49 -13.57 8.98
N THR A 110 11.11 -14.52 8.13
CA THR A 110 11.48 -14.58 6.72
C THR A 110 10.46 -13.85 5.83
N LYS A 111 10.82 -13.64 4.56
CA LYS A 111 9.89 -13.06 3.58
C LYS A 111 8.67 -13.94 3.31
N LYS A 112 8.79 -15.25 3.49
CA LYS A 112 7.67 -16.19 3.34
C LYS A 112 6.64 -15.96 4.44
N GLU A 113 7.10 -15.83 5.68
CA GLU A 113 6.23 -15.62 6.84
C GLU A 113 5.48 -14.27 6.76
N ILE A 114 6.03 -13.26 6.08
CA ILE A 114 5.28 -12.01 5.78
C ILE A 114 4.03 -12.33 4.95
N VAL A 115 4.16 -13.20 3.95
CA VAL A 115 3.05 -13.62 3.08
C VAL A 115 2.04 -14.44 3.87
N ASP A 116 2.53 -15.30 4.76
CA ASP A 116 1.69 -16.15 5.61
C ASP A 116 0.85 -15.29 6.56
N VAL A 117 1.46 -14.30 7.25
CA VAL A 117 0.74 -13.32 8.09
C VAL A 117 -0.35 -12.59 7.33
N ILE A 118 -0.04 -12.04 6.15
CA ILE A 118 -1.04 -11.31 5.36
C ILE A 118 -2.15 -12.25 4.85
N THR A 119 -1.84 -13.52 4.60
CA THR A 119 -2.84 -14.51 4.18
C THR A 119 -3.80 -14.88 5.30
N LEU A 120 -3.37 -14.80 6.57
CA LEU A 120 -4.21 -14.99 7.74
C LEU A 120 -5.16 -13.82 8.01
N MET A 121 -4.92 -12.63 7.43
CA MET A 121 -5.84 -11.48 7.55
C MET A 121 -7.07 -11.67 6.67
N GLN A 122 -8.15 -12.20 7.24
CA GLN A 122 -9.39 -12.51 6.50
C GLN A 122 -10.48 -11.46 6.68
N THR A 123 -10.60 -10.87 7.88
CA THR A 123 -11.65 -9.90 8.20
C THR A 123 -11.14 -8.47 8.13
N THR A 124 -12.02 -7.49 7.87
CA THR A 124 -11.64 -6.07 7.84
C THR A 124 -10.96 -5.61 9.14
N LYS A 125 -11.30 -6.22 10.29
CA LYS A 125 -10.65 -5.97 11.57
C LYS A 125 -9.19 -6.41 11.56
N ASP A 126 -8.90 -7.60 11.03
CA ASP A 126 -7.52 -8.11 10.90
C ASP A 126 -6.67 -7.19 10.01
N TRP A 127 -7.27 -6.68 8.93
CA TRP A 127 -6.62 -5.73 8.04
C TRP A 127 -6.24 -4.41 8.72
N GLN A 128 -6.87 -4.01 9.82
CA GLN A 128 -6.45 -2.80 10.56
C GLN A 128 -5.00 -2.89 11.05
N ASN A 129 -4.49 -4.11 11.31
CA ASN A 129 -3.10 -4.33 11.68
C ASN A 129 -2.12 -4.25 10.50
N LEU A 130 -2.59 -4.09 9.26
CA LEU A 130 -1.71 -4.00 8.10
C LEU A 130 -0.81 -2.77 8.15
N VAL A 131 -1.35 -1.59 8.45
CA VAL A 131 -0.56 -0.34 8.50
C VAL A 131 0.58 -0.41 9.53
N PRO A 132 0.33 -0.78 10.81
CA PRO A 132 1.42 -0.95 11.77
C PRO A 132 2.40 -2.05 11.33
N PHE A 133 1.93 -3.13 10.72
CA PHE A 133 2.79 -4.21 10.24
C PHE A 133 3.73 -3.74 9.12
N LEU A 134 3.20 -3.01 8.13
CA LEU A 134 3.99 -2.39 7.06
C LEU A 134 5.00 -1.37 7.60
N SER A 135 4.61 -0.59 8.61
CA SER A 135 5.51 0.34 9.30
C SER A 135 6.68 -0.41 9.96
N GLY A 136 6.42 -1.54 10.62
CA GLY A 136 7.46 -2.39 11.19
C GLY A 136 8.40 -2.98 10.14
N LEU A 137 7.85 -3.42 9.00
CA LEU A 137 8.65 -3.93 7.88
C LEU A 137 9.56 -2.84 7.31
N ARG A 138 9.05 -1.62 7.12
CA ARG A 138 9.85 -0.49 6.65
C ARG A 138 10.97 -0.13 7.62
N MET A 139 10.64 -0.05 8.92
CA MET A 139 11.61 0.21 10.01
C MET A 139 12.72 -0.84 10.05
N SER A 140 12.38 -2.11 9.81
CA SER A 140 13.35 -3.23 9.76
C SER A 140 14.03 -3.40 8.40
N HIS A 141 13.91 -2.41 7.51
CA HIS A 141 14.47 -2.42 6.15
C HIS A 141 14.02 -3.61 5.28
N ARG A 142 12.82 -4.14 5.53
CA ARG A 142 12.17 -5.15 4.70
C ARG A 142 11.33 -4.46 3.62
N VAL A 143 11.91 -4.27 2.44
CA VAL A 143 11.24 -3.65 1.30
C VAL A 143 10.32 -4.63 0.59
N ILE A 144 9.06 -4.21 0.40
CA ILE A 144 8.06 -4.92 -0.39
C ILE A 144 8.23 -4.53 -1.86
N LYS A 145 8.30 -5.52 -2.74
CA LYS A 145 8.41 -5.34 -4.20
C LYS A 145 7.04 -5.05 -4.83
N SER A 146 7.04 -4.51 -6.05
CA SER A 146 5.81 -4.12 -6.78
C SER A 146 4.82 -5.28 -6.94
N ASP A 147 5.31 -6.44 -7.39
CA ASP A 147 4.52 -7.67 -7.55
C ASP A 147 3.80 -8.08 -6.25
N ARG A 148 4.48 -7.87 -5.11
CA ARG A 148 3.93 -8.17 -3.80
C ARG A 148 2.90 -7.14 -3.35
N TRP A 149 3.06 -5.87 -3.73
CA TRP A 149 2.04 -4.84 -3.51
C TRP A 149 0.77 -5.13 -4.31
N GLU A 150 0.88 -5.50 -5.59
CA GLU A 150 -0.29 -5.89 -6.40
C GLU A 150 -1.03 -7.10 -5.79
N TRP A 151 -0.29 -8.09 -5.31
CA TRP A 151 -0.87 -9.22 -4.60
C TRP A 151 -1.59 -8.79 -3.31
N LEU A 152 -0.99 -7.88 -2.54
CA LEU A 152 -1.57 -7.36 -1.30
C LEU A 152 -2.85 -6.55 -1.59
N VAL A 153 -2.84 -5.68 -2.60
CA VAL A 153 -4.03 -4.92 -3.03
C VAL A 153 -5.17 -5.85 -3.44
N ARG A 154 -4.85 -6.93 -4.17
CA ARG A 154 -5.83 -7.97 -4.54
C ARG A 154 -6.47 -8.62 -3.32
N ARG A 155 -5.67 -8.98 -2.31
CA ARG A 155 -6.15 -9.57 -1.06
C ARG A 155 -7.02 -8.58 -0.29
N ALA A 156 -6.63 -7.32 -0.21
CA ALA A 156 -7.43 -6.27 0.41
C ALA A 156 -8.76 -6.06 -0.31
N GLY A 157 -8.78 -6.07 -1.65
CA GLY A 157 -10.00 -5.99 -2.46
C GLY A 157 -10.96 -7.16 -2.23
N GLN A 158 -10.44 -8.36 -1.94
CA GLN A 158 -11.26 -9.54 -1.59
C GLN A 158 -11.87 -9.42 -0.18
N ALA A 159 -11.17 -8.80 0.76
CA ALA A 159 -11.61 -8.62 2.15
C ALA A 159 -12.35 -7.30 2.44
N ASP A 160 -12.74 -6.58 1.38
CA ASP A 160 -13.32 -5.23 1.44
C ASP A 160 -12.50 -4.20 2.25
N ALA A 161 -11.18 -4.35 2.22
CA ALA A 161 -10.23 -3.58 3.02
C ALA A 161 -9.43 -2.55 2.19
N LEU A 162 -9.93 -2.12 1.02
CA LEU A 162 -9.25 -1.12 0.17
C LEU A 162 -9.05 0.23 0.88
N GLY A 163 -9.92 0.58 1.83
CA GLY A 163 -9.73 1.76 2.68
C GLY A 163 -8.44 1.70 3.51
N ILE A 164 -8.01 0.51 3.94
CA ILE A 164 -6.75 0.33 4.65
C ILE A 164 -5.54 0.53 3.73
N ILE A 165 -5.66 0.16 2.45
CA ILE A 165 -4.63 0.44 1.44
C ILE A 165 -4.48 1.95 1.22
N LEU A 166 -5.60 2.67 1.22
CA LEU A 166 -5.58 4.12 1.16
C LEU A 166 -4.88 4.72 2.40
N GLU A 167 -5.19 4.25 3.60
CA GLU A 167 -4.50 4.69 4.82
C GLU A 167 -2.99 4.37 4.80
N ALA A 168 -2.62 3.21 4.27
CA ALA A 168 -1.22 2.85 4.09
C ALA A 168 -0.53 3.81 3.10
N ALA A 169 -1.19 4.19 2.00
CA ALA A 169 -0.65 5.14 1.04
C ALA A 169 -0.53 6.55 1.64
N LYS A 170 -1.51 7.03 2.42
CA LYS A 170 -1.43 8.31 3.14
C LYS A 170 -0.20 8.38 4.07
N GLN A 171 0.23 7.24 4.58
CA GLN A 171 1.41 7.11 5.44
C GLN A 171 2.61 6.56 4.65
N SER A 172 2.81 7.00 3.41
CA SER A 172 3.80 6.47 2.46
C SER A 172 5.23 6.40 3.01
N GLU A 173 5.65 7.36 3.85
CA GLU A 173 6.97 7.36 4.47
C GLU A 173 7.15 6.20 5.45
N ARG A 174 6.09 5.91 6.22
CA ARG A 174 6.07 4.83 7.23
C ARG A 174 5.87 3.47 6.59
N THR A 175 4.94 3.33 5.65
CA THR A 175 4.58 2.03 5.06
C THR A 175 5.41 1.66 3.83
N GLY A 176 5.96 2.66 3.14
CA GLY A 176 6.64 2.50 1.86
C GLY A 176 5.72 2.35 0.66
N LEU A 177 4.37 2.45 0.82
CA LEU A 177 3.44 2.40 -0.30
C LEU A 177 3.39 3.75 -1.01
N ARG A 178 3.73 3.77 -2.31
CA ARG A 178 3.62 4.95 -3.17
C ARG A 178 2.74 4.66 -4.39
N LEU A 179 1.95 5.65 -4.80
CA LEU A 179 1.02 5.57 -5.92
C LEU A 179 1.61 6.08 -7.25
N ASN A 180 2.93 6.03 -7.39
CA ASN A 180 3.64 6.40 -8.62
C ASN A 180 3.92 5.20 -9.55
N ASN A 181 3.60 3.97 -9.11
CA ASN A 181 3.77 2.77 -9.92
C ASN A 181 2.45 2.44 -10.64
N VAL A 182 2.52 2.31 -11.98
CA VAL A 182 1.37 2.05 -12.84
C VAL A 182 0.65 0.75 -12.48
N ASP A 183 1.38 -0.34 -12.26
CA ASP A 183 0.80 -1.67 -12.00
C ASP A 183 0.04 -1.71 -10.67
N ILE A 184 0.60 -1.10 -9.62
CA ILE A 184 -0.06 -0.98 -8.31
C ILE A 184 -1.36 -0.19 -8.44
N VAL A 185 -1.31 0.96 -9.12
CA VAL A 185 -2.50 1.81 -9.29
C VAL A 185 -3.53 1.13 -10.18
N GLN A 186 -3.12 0.47 -11.27
CA GLN A 186 -4.01 -0.32 -12.11
C GLN A 186 -4.71 -1.39 -11.28
N ARG A 187 -3.98 -2.07 -10.39
CA ARG A 187 -4.58 -3.07 -9.51
C ARG A 187 -5.60 -2.46 -8.55
N ILE A 188 -5.29 -1.31 -7.95
CA ILE A 188 -6.22 -0.61 -7.04
C ILE A 188 -7.53 -0.26 -7.78
N PHE A 189 -7.42 0.33 -8.96
CA PHE A 189 -8.59 0.74 -9.74
C PHE A 189 -9.40 -0.45 -10.26
N PHE A 190 -8.73 -1.55 -10.63
CA PHE A 190 -9.42 -2.79 -10.95
C PHE A 190 -10.18 -3.37 -9.74
N GLU A 191 -9.64 -3.31 -8.52
CA GLU A 191 -10.39 -3.76 -7.33
C GLU A 191 -11.55 -2.82 -6.96
N LEU A 192 -11.43 -1.50 -7.24
CA LEU A 192 -12.54 -0.55 -7.07
C LEU A 192 -13.68 -0.84 -8.06
N HIS A 193 -13.34 -1.13 -9.32
CA HIS A 193 -14.28 -1.67 -10.31
C HIS A 193 -14.97 -2.92 -9.78
N ARG A 194 -14.20 -3.91 -9.30
CA ARG A 194 -14.77 -5.16 -8.76
C ARG A 194 -15.67 -4.92 -7.55
N LYS A 195 -15.35 -3.96 -6.68
CA LYS A 195 -16.21 -3.58 -5.55
C LYS A 195 -17.57 -3.09 -6.04
N ALA A 196 -17.60 -2.18 -7.01
CA ALA A 196 -18.85 -1.71 -7.61
C ALA A 196 -19.58 -2.85 -8.35
N GLN A 197 -18.86 -3.67 -9.10
CA GLN A 197 -19.43 -4.82 -9.83
C GLN A 197 -20.11 -5.84 -8.90
N ARG A 198 -19.53 -6.15 -7.72
CA ARG A 198 -20.17 -7.03 -6.72
C ARG A 198 -21.49 -6.45 -6.19
N GLY A 199 -21.61 -5.13 -6.13
CA GLY A 199 -22.86 -4.43 -5.84
C GLY A 199 -23.71 -4.14 -7.07
N GLU A 200 -23.46 -4.81 -8.20
CA GLU A 200 -24.16 -4.59 -9.48
C GLU A 200 -24.18 -3.12 -9.94
N PHE A 201 -23.14 -2.37 -9.59
CA PHE A 201 -23.01 -0.93 -9.84
C PHE A 201 -24.09 -0.06 -9.18
N LYS A 202 -24.76 -0.57 -8.15
CA LYS A 202 -25.80 0.14 -7.36
C LYS A 202 -25.25 0.59 -6.00
N ASP A 203 -25.97 1.49 -5.35
CA ASP A 203 -25.63 1.88 -3.98
C ASP A 203 -25.93 0.78 -2.96
N PRO A 204 -25.18 0.75 -1.84
CA PRO A 204 -24.15 1.73 -1.43
C PRO A 204 -22.75 1.48 -2.03
N GLU A 205 -22.55 0.37 -2.75
CA GLU A 205 -21.21 -0.09 -3.13
C GLU A 205 -20.58 0.77 -4.21
N VAL A 206 -21.35 1.26 -5.18
CA VAL A 206 -20.84 2.19 -6.21
C VAL A 206 -20.41 3.53 -5.61
N SER A 207 -21.20 4.13 -4.72
CA SER A 207 -20.82 5.39 -4.05
C SER A 207 -19.60 5.23 -3.14
N LYS A 208 -19.47 4.10 -2.43
CA LYS A 208 -18.27 3.79 -1.64
C LYS A 208 -17.04 3.64 -2.53
N ALA A 209 -17.14 2.85 -3.60
CA ALA A 209 -16.04 2.65 -4.56
C ALA A 209 -15.63 3.99 -5.21
N PHE A 210 -16.61 4.80 -5.62
CA PHE A 210 -16.35 6.11 -6.23
C PHE A 210 -15.68 7.09 -5.25
N THR A 211 -16.10 7.08 -3.98
CA THR A 211 -15.49 7.91 -2.94
C THR A 211 -14.03 7.52 -2.70
N LEU A 212 -13.74 6.22 -2.58
CA LEU A 212 -12.38 5.71 -2.47
C LEU A 212 -11.54 6.06 -3.71
N ALA A 213 -12.08 5.89 -4.92
CA ALA A 213 -11.40 6.23 -6.17
C ALA A 213 -10.96 7.70 -6.21
N LYS A 214 -11.85 8.61 -5.81
CA LYS A 214 -11.53 10.05 -5.70
C LYS A 214 -10.43 10.32 -4.66
N GLN A 215 -10.47 9.63 -3.52
CA GLN A 215 -9.43 9.77 -2.50
C GLN A 215 -8.07 9.28 -2.99
N PHE A 216 -8.00 8.15 -3.71
CA PHE A 216 -6.76 7.68 -4.33
C PHE A 216 -6.22 8.67 -5.36
N VAL A 217 -7.07 9.22 -6.24
CA VAL A 217 -6.63 10.23 -7.22
C VAL A 217 -6.16 11.50 -6.54
N SER A 218 -6.87 11.98 -5.52
CA SER A 218 -6.43 13.15 -4.73
C SER A 218 -5.07 12.91 -4.11
N LEU A 219 -4.84 11.70 -3.58
CA LEU A 219 -3.58 11.32 -2.97
C LEU A 219 -2.43 11.21 -4.01
N MET A 220 -2.69 10.84 -5.26
CA MET A 220 -1.67 10.85 -6.32
C MET A 220 -1.12 12.24 -6.66
N GLU A 221 -1.82 13.31 -6.27
CA GLU A 221 -1.33 14.69 -6.43
C GLU A 221 -0.39 15.12 -5.29
N ALA A 222 -0.23 14.31 -4.24
CA ALA A 222 0.67 14.61 -3.13
C ALA A 222 2.15 14.41 -3.54
N PRO A 223 3.10 15.21 -3.02
CA PRO A 223 4.53 15.16 -3.40
C PRO A 223 5.18 13.78 -3.32
N GLU A 224 4.80 12.97 -2.34
CA GLU A 224 5.29 11.61 -2.13
C GLU A 224 4.85 10.60 -3.20
N HIS A 225 3.83 10.94 -3.98
CA HIS A 225 3.17 10.08 -4.95
C HIS A 225 3.25 10.58 -6.40
N ILE A 226 3.71 11.82 -6.60
CA ILE A 226 3.84 12.40 -7.94
C ILE A 226 4.85 11.59 -8.76
N GLU A 227 4.43 11.24 -9.98
CA GLU A 227 5.32 10.84 -11.06
C GLU A 227 5.50 12.03 -12.00
N HIS A 228 6.74 12.41 -12.28
CA HIS A 228 7.07 13.57 -13.10
C HIS A 228 7.09 13.24 -14.58
N ASN A 229 7.34 11.97 -14.94
CA ASN A 229 7.22 11.52 -16.31
C ASN A 229 5.75 11.33 -16.69
N LEU A 230 5.24 12.17 -17.58
CA LEU A 230 3.86 12.16 -18.05
C LEU A 230 3.42 10.80 -18.62
N GLU A 231 4.33 10.06 -19.24
CA GLU A 231 4.05 8.74 -19.82
C GLU A 231 3.96 7.64 -18.77
N LEU A 232 4.61 7.81 -17.62
CA LEU A 232 4.59 6.86 -16.51
C LEU A 232 3.57 7.24 -15.44
N ASP A 233 3.04 8.47 -15.49
CA ASP A 233 2.10 9.00 -14.52
C ASP A 233 0.77 8.21 -14.49
N PRO A 234 0.51 7.41 -13.44
CA PRO A 234 -0.67 6.54 -13.41
C PRO A 234 -1.98 7.31 -13.49
N LYS A 235 -2.05 8.53 -12.93
CA LYS A 235 -3.30 9.33 -12.87
C LYS A 235 -3.79 9.78 -14.25
N ARG A 236 -2.90 9.81 -15.23
CA ARG A 236 -3.20 10.16 -16.62
C ARG A 236 -3.59 8.95 -17.46
N LYS A 237 -3.41 7.74 -16.94
CA LYS A 237 -3.67 6.52 -17.70
C LYS A 237 -5.17 6.29 -17.91
N PRO A 238 -5.58 5.86 -19.11
CA PRO A 238 -6.96 5.51 -19.41
C PRO A 238 -7.64 4.58 -18.42
N PHE A 239 -6.95 3.63 -17.77
CA PHE A 239 -7.58 2.74 -16.79
C PHE A 239 -8.05 3.47 -15.52
N VAL A 240 -7.32 4.50 -15.06
CA VAL A 240 -7.74 5.33 -13.92
C VAL A 240 -8.97 6.15 -14.32
N ILE A 241 -8.87 6.85 -15.44
CA ILE A 241 -9.92 7.77 -15.90
C ILE A 241 -11.18 6.99 -16.32
N GLY A 242 -11.01 5.85 -16.98
CA GLY A 242 -12.10 4.98 -17.42
C GLY A 242 -12.85 4.34 -16.25
N THR A 243 -12.14 3.94 -15.19
CA THR A 243 -12.79 3.46 -13.95
C THR A 243 -13.53 4.60 -13.24
N LEU A 244 -12.97 5.82 -13.20
CA LEU A 244 -13.71 6.98 -12.65
C LEU A 244 -14.96 7.31 -13.47
N LEU A 245 -14.87 7.24 -14.80
CA LEU A 245 -16.02 7.38 -15.70
C LEU A 245 -17.07 6.32 -15.43
N GLU A 246 -16.65 5.06 -15.26
CA GLU A 246 -17.54 3.94 -14.94
C GLU A 246 -18.30 4.16 -13.64
N LEU A 247 -17.59 4.43 -12.56
CA LEU A 247 -18.18 4.61 -11.24
C LEU A 247 -19.10 5.85 -11.18
N SER A 248 -18.70 6.95 -11.82
CA SER A 248 -19.53 8.16 -11.89
C SER A 248 -20.77 7.97 -12.76
N ALA A 249 -20.65 7.32 -13.93
CA ALA A 249 -21.77 7.04 -14.81
C ALA A 249 -22.76 6.04 -14.19
N ALA A 250 -22.25 4.98 -13.55
CA ALA A 250 -23.07 4.04 -12.80
C ALA A 250 -23.92 4.73 -11.71
N ARG A 251 -23.28 5.58 -10.91
CA ARG A 251 -23.96 6.37 -9.87
C ARG A 251 -24.98 7.34 -10.46
N ALA A 252 -24.65 8.01 -11.58
CA ALA A 252 -25.57 8.90 -12.26
C ALA A 252 -26.84 8.18 -12.74
N ILE A 253 -26.70 6.97 -13.30
CA ILE A 253 -27.83 6.16 -13.78
C ILE A 253 -28.71 5.70 -12.61
N ASN A 254 -28.10 5.14 -11.56
CA ASN A 254 -28.84 4.44 -10.51
C ASN A 254 -29.40 5.38 -9.44
N GLU A 255 -28.67 6.44 -9.07
CA GLU A 255 -29.06 7.33 -7.96
C GLU A 255 -29.63 8.66 -8.44
N LEU A 256 -29.11 9.19 -9.54
CA LEU A 256 -29.39 10.56 -9.99
C LEU A 256 -30.40 10.62 -11.14
N GLY A 257 -31.11 9.51 -11.38
CA GLY A 257 -32.12 9.41 -12.45
C GLY A 257 -31.54 9.60 -13.86
N GLY A 258 -30.25 9.30 -14.05
CA GLY A 258 -29.53 9.51 -15.29
C GLY A 258 -28.94 10.91 -15.47
N ASN A 259 -28.98 11.78 -14.47
CA ASN A 259 -28.43 13.14 -14.57
C ASN A 259 -26.94 13.20 -14.21
N ASP A 260 -26.15 13.93 -15.01
CA ASP A 260 -24.73 14.19 -14.73
C ASP A 260 -24.55 15.34 -13.74
N GLU A 261 -24.87 15.10 -12.46
CA GLU A 261 -24.68 16.11 -11.41
C GLU A 261 -23.20 16.50 -11.29
N GLY A 262 -22.94 17.81 -11.37
CA GLY A 262 -21.58 18.35 -11.31
C GLY A 262 -20.75 18.14 -12.59
N GLY A 263 -21.33 17.61 -13.68
CA GLY A 263 -20.65 17.44 -14.97
C GLY A 263 -19.49 16.45 -14.94
N LEU A 264 -19.49 15.51 -13.97
CA LEU A 264 -18.39 14.59 -13.74
C LEU A 264 -18.28 13.55 -14.86
N VAL A 265 -19.40 13.01 -15.33
CA VAL A 265 -19.42 12.01 -16.41
C VAL A 265 -18.87 12.62 -17.70
N ARG A 266 -19.35 13.82 -18.07
CA ARG A 266 -18.83 14.56 -19.23
C ARG A 266 -17.34 14.84 -19.09
N SER A 267 -16.90 15.32 -17.93
CA SER A 267 -15.50 15.66 -17.67
C SER A 267 -14.58 14.44 -17.77
N TYR A 268 -14.93 13.32 -17.14
CA TYR A 268 -14.13 12.10 -17.24
C TYR A 268 -14.15 11.51 -18.65
N ALA A 269 -15.26 11.61 -19.38
CA ALA A 269 -15.32 11.15 -20.75
C ALA A 269 -14.40 11.97 -21.68
N GLN A 270 -14.38 13.30 -21.56
CA GLN A 270 -13.44 14.16 -22.29
C GLN A 270 -11.98 13.83 -21.94
N ARG A 271 -11.68 13.66 -20.64
CA ARG A 271 -10.34 13.28 -20.18
C ARG A 271 -9.90 11.92 -20.68
N LEU A 272 -10.81 10.95 -20.75
CA LEU A 272 -10.53 9.61 -21.25
C LEU A 272 -10.18 9.65 -22.74
N LEU A 273 -10.96 10.38 -23.54
CA LEU A 273 -10.67 10.55 -24.97
C LEU A 273 -9.34 11.27 -25.20
N GLY A 274 -9.04 12.29 -24.39
CA GLY A 274 -7.78 13.05 -24.48
C GLY A 274 -6.54 12.28 -24.00
N SER A 275 -6.71 11.24 -23.17
CA SER A 275 -5.61 10.40 -22.67
C SER A 275 -5.46 9.08 -23.43
N TRP A 276 -6.28 8.83 -24.45
CA TRP A 276 -6.37 7.55 -25.14
C TRP A 276 -5.03 7.05 -25.69
N SER A 277 -4.19 7.96 -26.20
CA SER A 277 -2.86 7.64 -26.75
C SER A 277 -1.83 7.22 -25.69
N LEU A 278 -2.13 7.39 -24.39
CA LEU A 278 -1.23 7.01 -23.30
C LEU A 278 -1.31 5.53 -22.93
N SER A 279 -2.26 4.78 -23.52
CA SER A 279 -2.35 3.32 -23.42
C SER A 279 -2.16 2.66 -24.78
N ASN A 280 -1.44 1.55 -24.80
CA ASN A 280 -1.38 0.65 -25.94
C ASN A 280 -2.29 -0.55 -25.72
N PHE A 281 -3.55 -0.41 -26.12
CA PHE A 281 -4.57 -1.46 -25.98
C PHE A 281 -4.37 -2.65 -26.92
N ASN A 282 -3.68 -2.43 -28.05
CA ASN A 282 -3.43 -3.48 -29.07
C ASN A 282 -2.00 -4.02 -28.98
N ARG A 283 -1.42 -4.07 -27.79
CA ARG A 283 -0.08 -4.66 -27.60
C ARG A 283 -0.11 -6.17 -27.86
N ASP A 284 0.91 -6.67 -28.54
CA ASP A 284 1.09 -8.11 -28.77
C ASP A 284 1.33 -8.82 -27.43
N ALA A 285 0.34 -9.58 -26.97
CA ALA A 285 0.44 -10.39 -25.77
C ALA A 285 1.05 -11.76 -26.10
N LYS A 286 2.13 -12.12 -25.41
CA LYS A 286 2.88 -13.36 -25.67
C LYS A 286 2.26 -14.58 -25.01
N ASN A 287 1.48 -14.37 -23.94
CA ASN A 287 0.91 -15.43 -23.13
C ASN A 287 -0.45 -15.01 -22.57
N TRP A 288 -1.21 -15.99 -22.06
CA TRP A 288 -2.54 -15.75 -21.49
C TRP A 288 -2.52 -14.84 -20.27
N HIS A 289 -1.44 -14.82 -19.48
CA HIS A 289 -1.35 -13.96 -18.31
C HIS A 289 -1.34 -12.47 -18.71
N GLU A 290 -0.62 -12.11 -19.77
CA GLU A 290 -0.63 -10.76 -20.34
C GLU A 290 -1.99 -10.40 -20.94
N VAL A 291 -2.66 -11.36 -21.62
CA VAL A 291 -4.04 -11.18 -22.11
C VAL A 291 -5.00 -10.93 -20.96
N ASP A 292 -4.91 -11.69 -19.88
CA ASP A 292 -5.78 -11.51 -18.72
C ASP A 292 -5.54 -10.15 -18.04
N HIS A 293 -4.28 -9.72 -17.88
CA HIS A 293 -3.96 -8.39 -17.38
C HIS A 293 -4.48 -7.28 -18.30
N MET A 294 -4.42 -7.47 -19.62
CA MET A 294 -5.03 -6.55 -20.58
C MET A 294 -6.54 -6.49 -20.42
N LEU A 295 -7.22 -7.62 -20.24
CA LEU A 295 -8.67 -7.67 -19.97
C LEU A 295 -9.02 -6.91 -18.68
N GLN A 296 -8.22 -7.06 -17.62
CA GLN A 296 -8.39 -6.29 -16.37
C GLN A 296 -8.22 -4.77 -16.58
N GLU A 297 -7.42 -4.35 -17.56
CA GLU A 297 -7.24 -2.93 -17.95
C GLU A 297 -8.46 -2.41 -18.74
N ILE A 298 -8.89 -3.14 -19.77
CA ILE A 298 -9.82 -2.62 -20.77
C ILE A 298 -11.31 -2.79 -20.41
N VAL A 299 -11.66 -3.81 -19.63
CA VAL A 299 -13.06 -4.09 -19.29
C VAL A 299 -13.72 -2.96 -18.50
N PRO A 300 -13.10 -2.39 -17.44
CA PRO A 300 -13.66 -1.23 -16.74
C PRO A 300 -13.83 -0.01 -17.64
N ILE A 301 -12.86 0.24 -18.54
CA ILE A 301 -12.91 1.35 -19.51
C ILE A 301 -14.09 1.16 -20.47
N TYR A 302 -14.22 -0.02 -21.06
CA TYR A 302 -15.31 -0.37 -21.96
C TYR A 302 -16.68 -0.21 -21.29
N ASN A 303 -16.84 -0.74 -20.08
CA ASN A 303 -18.09 -0.63 -19.34
C ASN A 303 -18.39 0.83 -18.97
N GLY A 304 -17.38 1.60 -18.55
CA GLY A 304 -17.55 3.00 -18.23
C GLY A 304 -18.02 3.86 -19.40
N MET A 305 -17.48 3.64 -20.59
CA MET A 305 -17.96 4.33 -21.80
C MET A 305 -19.40 3.92 -22.16
N LYS A 306 -19.77 2.64 -22.00
CA LYS A 306 -21.16 2.17 -22.21
C LYS A 306 -22.14 2.79 -21.25
N LEU A 307 -21.79 2.86 -19.96
CA LEU A 307 -22.62 3.49 -18.95
C LEU A 307 -22.72 5.00 -19.21
N ALA A 308 -21.62 5.67 -19.52
CA ALA A 308 -21.62 7.10 -19.83
C ALA A 308 -22.58 7.44 -20.98
N LEU A 309 -22.63 6.62 -22.03
CA LEU A 309 -23.57 6.80 -23.14
C LEU A 309 -25.05 6.59 -22.78
N LYS A 310 -25.37 6.04 -21.59
CA LYS A 310 -26.74 5.94 -21.07
C LYS A 310 -27.15 7.14 -20.20
N VAL A 311 -26.19 7.98 -19.79
CA VAL A 311 -26.46 9.18 -18.99
C VAL A 311 -27.10 10.26 -19.88
N ASN A 312 -28.09 10.96 -19.33
CA ASN A 312 -28.85 11.98 -20.03
C ASN A 312 -27.92 13.08 -20.55
N GLY A 313 -28.10 13.48 -21.81
CA GLY A 313 -27.29 14.52 -22.46
C GLY A 313 -25.95 14.05 -23.02
N ILE A 314 -25.33 13.00 -22.46
CA ILE A 314 -24.03 12.49 -22.93
C ILE A 314 -24.15 11.83 -24.31
N SER A 315 -25.21 11.04 -24.55
CA SER A 315 -25.44 10.36 -25.83
C SER A 315 -25.63 11.30 -27.03
N ASN A 316 -26.06 12.54 -26.76
CA ASN A 316 -26.32 13.59 -27.75
C ASN A 316 -25.21 14.65 -27.78
N ASP A 317 -24.21 14.56 -26.89
CA ASP A 317 -23.10 15.51 -26.82
C ASP A 317 -22.14 15.31 -28.02
N LYS A 318 -22.18 16.25 -28.96
CA LYS A 318 -21.38 16.21 -30.19
C LYS A 318 -19.87 16.14 -29.94
N ALA A 319 -19.40 16.64 -28.80
CA ALA A 319 -17.97 16.67 -28.49
C ALA A 319 -17.44 15.32 -27.98
N VAL A 320 -18.30 14.47 -27.42
CA VAL A 320 -17.87 13.30 -26.64
C VAL A 320 -18.50 12.01 -27.15
N ALA A 321 -19.79 12.02 -27.49
CA ALA A 321 -20.54 10.83 -27.88
C ALA A 321 -19.94 10.07 -29.08
N PRO A 322 -19.51 10.72 -30.18
CA PRO A 322 -18.90 10.01 -31.31
C PRO A 322 -17.61 9.30 -30.91
N GLY A 323 -16.75 9.96 -30.12
CA GLY A 323 -15.50 9.38 -29.63
C GLY A 323 -15.75 8.16 -28.76
N LEU A 324 -16.67 8.25 -27.79
CA LEU A 324 -17.04 7.13 -26.93
C LEU A 324 -17.58 5.94 -27.74
N LYS A 325 -18.49 6.17 -28.70
CA LYS A 325 -19.05 5.11 -29.54
C LYS A 325 -17.96 4.38 -30.34
N THR A 326 -17.06 5.13 -30.97
CA THR A 326 -15.92 4.55 -31.70
C THR A 326 -15.05 3.69 -30.79
N ARG A 327 -14.65 4.21 -29.62
CA ARG A 327 -13.80 3.46 -28.67
C ARG A 327 -14.50 2.26 -28.04
N VAL A 328 -15.82 2.33 -27.81
CA VAL A 328 -16.62 1.18 -27.37
C VAL A 328 -16.59 0.06 -28.40
N ASN A 329 -16.71 0.38 -29.70
CA ASN A 329 -16.65 -0.62 -30.77
C ASN A 329 -15.24 -1.24 -30.89
N GLU A 330 -14.19 -0.43 -30.81
CA GLU A 330 -12.81 -0.89 -30.83
C GLU A 330 -12.50 -1.84 -29.67
N LEU A 331 -12.75 -1.41 -28.43
CA LEU A 331 -12.52 -2.25 -27.26
C LEU A 331 -13.44 -3.46 -27.22
N GLY A 332 -14.69 -3.34 -27.66
CA GLY A 332 -15.62 -4.46 -27.77
C GLY A 332 -15.09 -5.56 -28.70
N THR A 333 -14.59 -5.16 -29.87
CA THR A 333 -13.97 -6.11 -30.83
C THR A 333 -12.74 -6.77 -30.22
N LEU A 334 -11.87 -5.98 -29.57
CA LEU A 334 -10.68 -6.51 -28.88
C LEU A 334 -11.06 -7.52 -27.80
N ILE A 335 -11.98 -7.17 -26.90
CA ILE A 335 -12.46 -8.05 -25.82
C ILE A 335 -13.04 -9.34 -26.41
N ALA A 336 -13.88 -9.24 -27.45
CA ALA A 336 -14.46 -10.42 -28.11
C ALA A 336 -13.40 -11.35 -28.69
N ASN A 337 -12.36 -10.80 -29.33
CA ASN A 337 -11.25 -11.57 -29.88
C ASN A 337 -10.45 -12.28 -28.77
N GLN A 338 -10.11 -11.57 -27.69
CA GLN A 338 -9.35 -12.15 -26.58
C GLN A 338 -10.14 -13.23 -25.83
N LYS A 339 -11.46 -13.06 -25.66
CA LYS A 339 -12.35 -14.10 -25.11
C LYS A 339 -12.34 -15.37 -25.95
N LYS A 340 -12.38 -15.25 -27.28
CA LYS A 340 -12.33 -16.39 -28.22
C LYS A 340 -10.98 -17.10 -28.22
N ALA A 341 -9.89 -16.35 -27.99
CA ALA A 341 -8.54 -16.88 -27.91
C ALA A 341 -8.20 -17.51 -26.55
N ALA A 342 -9.16 -17.58 -25.60
CA ALA A 342 -8.92 -18.12 -24.27
C ALA A 342 -8.58 -19.62 -24.32
N PRO A 343 -7.48 -20.05 -23.67
CA PRO A 343 -7.13 -21.47 -23.61
C PRO A 343 -8.17 -22.24 -22.79
N GLU A 344 -8.38 -23.52 -23.09
CA GLU A 344 -9.39 -24.37 -22.42
C GLU A 344 -9.28 -24.35 -20.90
N LYS A 345 -8.05 -24.33 -20.36
CA LYS A 345 -7.81 -24.23 -18.91
C LYS A 345 -8.39 -22.95 -18.30
N ALA A 346 -8.27 -21.82 -19.00
CA ALA A 346 -8.85 -20.55 -18.56
C ALA A 346 -10.36 -20.53 -18.75
N VAL A 347 -10.91 -21.25 -19.74
CA VAL A 347 -12.36 -21.39 -19.90
C VAL A 347 -12.96 -22.22 -18.75
N GLN A 348 -12.30 -23.31 -18.35
CA GLN A 348 -12.73 -24.17 -17.23
C GLN A 348 -12.62 -23.46 -15.87
N ARG A 349 -11.56 -22.67 -15.67
CA ARG A 349 -11.35 -21.86 -14.48
C ARG A 349 -11.02 -20.42 -14.89
N PRO A 350 -12.05 -19.58 -15.09
CA PRO A 350 -11.88 -18.19 -15.52
C PRO A 350 -10.89 -17.43 -14.65
N THR A 351 -9.91 -16.82 -15.32
CA THR A 351 -9.06 -15.79 -14.72
C THR A 351 -9.87 -14.50 -14.55
N LEU A 352 -9.42 -13.59 -13.68
CA LEU A 352 -10.22 -12.43 -13.28
C LEU A 352 -10.60 -11.52 -14.46
N GLY A 353 -9.68 -11.28 -15.41
CA GLY A 353 -9.97 -10.49 -16.59
C GLY A 353 -11.00 -11.15 -17.49
N LEU A 354 -10.86 -12.47 -17.71
CA LEU A 354 -11.83 -13.25 -18.48
C LEU A 354 -13.21 -13.27 -17.83
N GLU A 355 -13.29 -13.51 -16.52
CA GLU A 355 -14.53 -13.49 -15.75
C GLU A 355 -15.26 -12.14 -15.90
N GLN A 356 -14.56 -11.03 -15.68
CA GLN A 356 -15.15 -9.69 -15.83
C GLN A 356 -15.59 -9.40 -17.27
N SER A 357 -14.82 -9.85 -18.26
CA SER A 357 -15.18 -9.72 -19.67
C SER A 357 -16.42 -10.57 -20.05
N GLN A 358 -16.64 -11.71 -19.40
CA GLN A 358 -17.85 -12.51 -19.61
C GLN A 358 -19.07 -11.83 -19.03
N LEU A 359 -18.93 -11.21 -17.85
CA LEU A 359 -20.02 -10.51 -17.16
C LEU A 359 -20.45 -9.23 -17.88
N LEU A 360 -19.49 -8.38 -18.30
CA LEU A 360 -19.77 -7.01 -18.74
C LEU A 360 -19.75 -6.81 -20.26
N HIS A 361 -19.11 -7.72 -20.99
CA HIS A 361 -19.17 -7.77 -22.45
C HIS A 361 -20.13 -8.88 -22.89
N GLN A 362 -21.43 -8.56 -22.81
CA GLN A 362 -22.51 -9.31 -23.46
C GLN A 362 -22.65 -8.76 -24.89
N GLY A 363 -22.21 -9.56 -25.86
CA GLY A 363 -22.22 -9.25 -27.28
C GLY A 363 -22.29 -10.54 -28.07
#